data_AF-A0A0K2GAD4-F1
#
_entry.id   AF-A0A0K2GAD4-F1
#
_cell.length_a   1.000
_cell.length_b   1.000
_cell.length_c   1.000
_cell.angle_alpha   90.00
_cell.angle_beta   90.00
_cell.angle_gamma   90.00
#
_symmetry.space_group_name_H-M   'P 1'
#
loop_
_entity.id
_entity.type
_entity.pdbx_description
1 polymer ?
#
loop_
_entity_poly.entity_id
_entity_poly.type
_entity_poly.pdbx_seq_one_letter_code
_entity_poly.pdbx_strand_id
1 'polypeptide(L)' 'MPVQTLIDYLEGGETIDDFLEGFPTVTRDQVIAFLEEAKTRMLAKTL' A
#
# COMPACT_ATOMS: atom_id res chain seq x y z
N MET A 1 4.93 4.07 -10.76
CA MET A 1 5.81 3.77 -9.60
C MET A 1 5.07 2.79 -8.70
N PRO A 2 5.73 1.83 -8.05
CA PRO A 2 5.05 0.76 -7.29
C PRO A 2 4.02 1.27 -6.28
N VAL A 3 4.28 2.43 -5.65
CA VAL A 3 3.37 3.05 -4.68
C VAL A 3 2.04 3.49 -5.29
N GLN A 4 2.06 4.15 -6.46
CA GLN A 4 0.81 4.55 -7.14
C GLN A 4 0.02 3.31 -7.54
N THR A 5 0.72 2.31 -8.10
CA THR A 5 0.09 1.06 -8.53
C THR A 5 -0.53 0.28 -7.36
N LEU A 6 0.10 0.28 -6.19
CA LEU A 6 -0.50 -0.29 -4.98
C LEU A 6 -1.84 0.39 -4.63
N ILE A 7 -1.92 1.71 -4.73
CA ILE A 7 -3.19 2.43 -4.48
C ILE A 7 -4.23 2.07 -5.54
N ASP A 8 -3.85 2.04 -6.82
CA ASP A 8 -4.76 1.70 -7.92
C ASP A 8 -5.36 0.27 -7.74
N TYR A 9 -4.55 -0.70 -7.29
CA TYR A 9 -5.00 -2.06 -6.98
C TYR A 9 -6.05 -2.05 -5.86
N LEU A 10 -5.76 -1.35 -4.75
CA LEU A 10 -6.66 -1.27 -3.60
C LEU A 10 -7.97 -0.54 -3.95
N GLU A 11 -7.93 0.51 -4.77
CA GLU A 11 -9.12 1.20 -5.28
C GLU A 11 -9.96 0.31 -6.23
N GLY A 12 -9.30 -0.58 -6.96
CA GLY A 12 -9.93 -1.62 -7.79
C GLY A 12 -10.57 -2.76 -7.00
N GLY A 13 -10.33 -2.83 -5.69
CA GLY A 13 -10.80 -3.92 -4.82
C GLY A 13 -9.92 -5.16 -4.85
N GLU A 14 -8.74 -5.08 -5.46
CA GLU A 14 -7.73 -6.14 -5.47
C GLU A 14 -7.03 -6.25 -4.12
N THR A 15 -6.49 -7.41 -3.82
CA THR A 15 -5.81 -7.67 -2.54
C THR A 15 -4.33 -7.29 -2.60
N ILE A 16 -3.71 -7.18 -1.41
CA ILE A 16 -2.26 -7.01 -1.31
C ILE A 16 -1.52 -8.23 -1.91
N ASP A 17 -2.08 -9.43 -1.81
CA ASP A 17 -1.48 -10.62 -2.42
C ASP A 17 -1.47 -10.52 -3.95
N ASP A 18 -2.58 -10.08 -4.57
CA ASP A 18 -2.66 -9.86 -6.02
C ASP A 18 -1.59 -8.84 -6.50
N PHE A 19 -1.38 -7.77 -5.72
CA PHE A 19 -0.33 -6.79 -6.00
C PHE A 19 1.08 -7.41 -5.91
N LEU A 20 1.36 -8.21 -4.88
CA LEU A 20 2.68 -8.80 -4.66
C LEU A 20 3.05 -9.82 -5.76
N GLU A 21 2.07 -10.52 -6.33
CA GLU A 21 2.27 -11.40 -7.48
C GLU A 21 2.78 -10.64 -8.72
N GLY A 22 2.26 -9.42 -8.95
CA GLY A 22 2.69 -8.54 -10.05
C GLY A 22 4.00 -7.80 -9.80
N PHE A 23 4.44 -7.70 -8.54
CA PHE A 23 5.61 -6.92 -8.12
C PHE A 23 6.51 -7.71 -7.15
N PRO A 24 7.18 -8.78 -7.61
CA PRO A 24 7.93 -9.70 -6.74
C PRO A 24 9.16 -9.09 -6.04
N THR A 25 9.60 -7.90 -6.46
CA THR A 25 10.65 -7.14 -5.78
C THR A 25 10.14 -6.33 -4.58
N VAL A 26 8.82 -6.19 -4.44
CA VAL A 26 8.18 -5.52 -3.31
C VAL A 26 7.85 -6.56 -2.25
N THR A 27 8.23 -6.31 -1.00
CA THR A 27 7.91 -7.21 0.10
C THR A 27 6.63 -6.78 0.81
N ARG A 28 5.97 -7.75 1.47
CA ARG A 28 4.83 -7.47 2.33
C ARG A 28 5.15 -6.45 3.43
N ASP A 29 6.36 -6.52 3.99
CA ASP A 29 6.81 -5.57 5.01
C ASP A 29 6.91 -4.14 4.48
N GLN A 30 7.34 -3.96 3.22
CA GLN A 30 7.35 -2.64 2.57
C GLN A 30 5.93 -2.08 2.39
N VAL A 31 4.98 -2.93 2.00
CA VAL A 31 3.56 -2.54 1.89
C VAL A 31 3.01 -2.12 3.25
N ILE A 32 3.27 -2.91 4.30
CA ILE A 32 2.82 -2.61 5.67
C ILE A 32 3.43 -1.28 6.17
N ALA A 33 4.74 -1.08 5.98
CA ALA A 33 5.41 0.15 6.39
C ALA A 33 4.81 1.38 5.73
N PHE A 34 4.50 1.29 4.42
CA PHE A 34 3.82 2.36 3.70
C PHE A 34 2.43 2.65 4.26
N LEU A 35 1.62 1.62 4.52
CA LEU A 35 0.25 1.80 5.04
C LEU A 35 0.24 2.40 6.45
N GLU A 36 1.16 2.00 7.33
CA GLU A 36 1.28 2.58 8.68
C GLU A 36 1.76 4.03 8.64
N GLU A 37 2.67 4.38 7.72
CA GLU A 37 3.06 5.78 7.51
C GLU A 37 1.88 6.63 7.01
N ALA A 38 1.15 6.14 6.01
CA ALA A 38 -0.04 6.81 5.48
C ALA A 38 -1.10 7.02 6.56
N LYS A 39 -1.41 5.97 7.33
CA LYS A 39 -2.32 6.00 8.49
C LYS A 39 -1.88 7.04 9.52
N THR A 40 -0.60 7.05 9.89
CA THR A 40 -0.06 8.02 10.84
C THR A 40 -0.27 9.45 10.36
N ARG A 41 0.02 9.73 9.09
CA ARG A 41 -0.15 11.07 8.48
C ARG A 41 -1.62 11.50 8.40
N MET A 42 -2.54 10.57 8.10
CA MET A 42 -3.97 10.87 8.02
C MET A 42 -4.61 11.10 9.39
N LEU A 43 -4.27 10.28 10.37
CA LEU A 43 -4.78 10.42 11.73
C LEU A 43 -4.21 11.64 12.45
N ALA A 44 -2.92 11.95 12.24
CA ALA A 44 -2.30 13.16 12.79
C ALA A 44 -2.86 14.47 12.20
N LYS A 45 -3.57 14.41 11.07
CA LYS A 45 -4.23 15.57 10.45
C LYS A 45 -5.68 15.77 10.94
N THR A 46 -6.23 14.78 11.65
CA THR A 46 -7.62 14.76 12.10
C THR A 46 -7.78 15.05 13.61
N LEU A 47 -6.67 15.03 14.34
CA LEU A 47 -6.55 15.44 15.75
C LEU A 47 -5.96 16.85 15.85
#